data_AF-A0A934X2M0-F1
#
_entry.id   AF-A0A934X2M0-F1
#
_cell.length_a   1.000
_cell.length_b   1.000
_cell.length_c   1.000
_cell.angle_alpha   90.00
_cell.angle_beta   90.00
_cell.angle_gamma   90.00
#
_symmetry.space_group_name_H-M   'P 1'
#
loop_
_entity.id
_entity.type
_entity.pdbx_description
1 polymer ?
#
loop_
_entity_poly.entity_id
_entity_poly.type
_entity_poly.pdbx_seq_one_letter_code
_entity_poly.pdbx_strand_id
1 'polypeptide(L)'
;MSKENFESLQGSIEALLPADTKIPNMPVDVFVQEASDLQEWSRQDREQLIAVGVGEVYFDTLEARIGALRYAQSVWNKDQYTKEEAQQEWDELSPLAYDLKNEIEHAFRFAFRKRQDLLNKVQGVEEGSGHADLVQDLPEKFI
;
A
#
# COMPACT_ATOMS: atom_id res chain seq x y z
N MET A 1 20.27 9.26 0.09
CA MET A 1 20.90 8.41 1.12
C MET A 1 20.11 7.13 1.37
N SER A 2 18.98 7.12 2.10
CA SER A 2 18.26 5.86 2.42
C SER A 2 17.72 5.10 1.19
N LYS A 3 17.23 5.82 0.16
CA LYS A 3 16.82 5.22 -1.11
C LYS A 3 18.00 4.61 -1.90
N GLU A 4 19.11 5.34 -1.99
CA GLU A 4 20.33 4.88 -2.69
C GLU A 4 20.94 3.65 -2.01
N ASN A 5 20.89 3.61 -0.67
CA ASN A 5 21.32 2.43 0.10
C ASN A 5 20.45 1.21 -0.20
N PHE A 6 19.14 1.40 -0.37
CA PHE A 6 18.24 0.34 -0.78
C PHE A 6 18.56 -0.16 -2.19
N GLU A 7 18.67 0.75 -3.16
CA GLU A 7 19.00 0.41 -4.55
C GLU A 7 20.34 -0.33 -4.66
N SER A 8 21.35 0.08 -3.88
CA SER A 8 22.66 -0.60 -3.85
C SER A 8 22.60 -2.01 -3.27
N LEU A 9 21.72 -2.27 -2.30
CA LEU A 9 21.61 -3.56 -1.62
C LEU A 9 20.52 -4.46 -2.21
N GLN A 10 19.68 -3.93 -3.10
CA GLN A 10 18.52 -4.61 -3.65
C GLN A 10 18.85 -6.00 -4.22
N GLY A 11 19.88 -6.10 -5.07
CA GLY A 11 20.28 -7.38 -5.64
C GLY A 11 20.73 -8.42 -4.61
N SER A 12 21.29 -7.99 -3.48
CA SER A 12 21.63 -8.90 -2.37
C SER A 12 20.41 -9.29 -1.54
N ILE A 13 19.45 -8.39 -1.38
CA ILE A 13 18.20 -8.64 -0.64
C ILE A 13 17.32 -9.63 -1.41
N GLU A 14 17.17 -9.45 -2.72
CA GLU A 14 16.35 -10.31 -3.59
C GLU A 14 16.97 -11.70 -3.80
N ALA A 15 18.28 -11.84 -3.63
CA ALA A 15 18.97 -13.12 -3.70
C ALA A 15 18.78 -13.99 -2.45
N LEU A 16 18.19 -13.46 -1.36
CA LEU A 16 17.93 -14.24 -0.15
C LEU A 16 16.82 -15.25 -0.40
N LEU A 17 17.08 -16.51 -0.02
CA LEU A 17 16.08 -17.56 -0.10
C LEU A 17 15.02 -17.34 0.99
N PRO A 18 13.73 -17.60 0.71
CA PRO A 18 12.67 -17.50 1.71
C PRO A 18 12.90 -18.34 2.97
N ALA A 19 13.65 -19.45 2.85
CA ALA A 19 14.02 -20.31 3.97
C ALA A 19 15.00 -19.65 4.96
N ASP A 20 15.79 -18.68 4.49
CA ASP A 20 16.75 -17.92 5.29
C ASP A 20 16.14 -16.63 5.85
N THR A 21 14.93 -16.27 5.39
CA THR A 21 14.20 -15.09 5.83
C THR A 21 13.47 -15.38 7.14
N LYS A 22 13.86 -14.66 8.20
CA LYS A 22 13.20 -14.74 9.51
C LYS A 22 12.08 -13.72 9.60
N ILE A 23 10.98 -14.12 10.23
CA ILE A 23 9.89 -13.20 10.57
C ILE A 23 10.38 -12.34 11.75
N PRO A 24 10.31 -10.99 11.65
CA PRO A 24 10.64 -10.12 12.77
C PRO A 24 9.77 -10.44 13.99
N ASN A 25 10.40 -10.57 15.16
CA ASN A 25 9.72 -10.75 16.44
C ASN A 25 9.43 -9.42 17.16
N MET A 26 9.73 -8.30 16.50
CA MET A 26 9.55 -6.95 17.01
C MET A 26 9.17 -5.99 15.86
N PRO A 27 8.56 -4.85 16.18
CA PRO A 27 8.30 -3.80 15.20
C PRO A 27 9.58 -3.31 14.50
N VAL A 28 9.50 -3.11 13.19
CA VAL A 28 10.65 -2.75 12.33
C VAL A 28 11.20 -1.37 12.66
N ASP A 29 10.35 -0.43 13.08
CA ASP A 29 10.73 0.89 13.56
C ASP A 29 11.59 0.82 14.82
N VAL A 30 11.20 0.00 15.80
CA VAL A 30 11.98 -0.25 17.02
C VAL A 30 13.32 -0.88 16.67
N PHE A 31 13.32 -1.89 15.79
CA PHE A 31 14.56 -2.55 15.35
C PHE A 31 15.52 -1.58 14.65
N VAL A 32 15.01 -0.72 13.77
CA VAL A 32 15.81 0.31 13.07
C VAL A 32 16.39 1.32 14.05
N GLN A 33 15.64 1.69 15.09
CA GLN A 33 16.12 2.60 16.13
C GLN A 33 17.23 1.95 16.97
N GLU A 34 17.00 0.75 17.49
CA GLU A 34 18.00 0.01 18.27
C GLU A 34 19.28 -0.25 17.47
N ALA A 35 19.16 -0.58 16.18
CA ALA A 35 20.31 -0.77 15.30
C ALA A 35 21.11 0.53 15.09
N SER A 36 20.42 1.68 15.04
CA SER A 36 21.06 2.99 14.90
C SER A 36 21.82 3.37 16.19
N ASP A 37 21.22 3.11 17.35
CA ASP A 37 21.85 3.36 18.64
C ASP A 37 23.09 2.45 18.83
N LEU A 38 22.96 1.16 18.48
CA LEU A 38 24.08 0.22 18.47
C LEU A 38 25.20 0.64 17.52
N GLN A 39 24.87 1.17 16.34
CA GLN A 39 25.88 1.68 15.42
C GLN A 39 26.75 2.75 16.09
N GLU A 40 26.13 3.72 16.76
CA GLU A 40 26.84 4.82 17.42
C GLU A 40 27.64 4.33 18.63
N TRP A 41 27.07 3.47 19.48
CA TRP A 41 27.77 2.92 20.65
C TRP A 41 28.98 2.06 20.25
N SER A 42 28.82 1.25 19.20
CA SER A 42 29.85 0.33 18.74
C SER A 42 31.08 1.02 18.14
N ARG A 43 31.00 2.32 17.79
CA ARG A 43 32.14 3.10 17.29
C ARG A 43 33.22 3.30 18.35
N GLN A 44 32.84 3.49 19.61
CA GLN A 44 33.79 3.74 20.71
C GLN A 44 34.60 2.49 21.03
N ASP A 45 33.98 1.32 20.93
CA ASP A 45 34.60 0.03 21.26
C ASP A 45 34.95 -0.80 20.02
N ARG A 46 35.00 -0.20 18.82
CA ARG A 46 35.20 -0.90 17.53
C ARG A 46 36.40 -1.85 17.57
N GLU A 47 37.56 -1.36 18.02
CA GLU A 47 38.80 -2.17 18.08
C GLU A 47 38.68 -3.34 19.07
N GLN A 48 38.03 -3.13 20.21
CA GLN A 48 37.81 -4.17 21.22
C GLN A 48 36.82 -5.23 20.71
N LEU A 49 35.77 -4.82 20.01
CA LEU A 49 34.78 -5.71 19.41
C LEU A 49 35.39 -6.54 18.29
N ILE A 50 36.24 -5.95 17.45
CA ILE A 50 36.99 -6.68 16.41
C ILE A 50 37.94 -7.70 17.06
N ALA A 51 38.62 -7.34 18.15
CA ALA A 51 39.52 -8.25 18.87
C ALA A 51 38.81 -9.47 19.47
N VAL A 52 37.52 -9.34 19.82
CA VAL A 52 36.67 -10.43 20.33
C VAL A 52 36.02 -11.25 19.20
N GLY A 53 36.19 -10.85 17.94
CA GLY A 53 35.76 -11.59 16.75
C GLY A 53 34.52 -11.04 16.06
N VAL A 54 34.08 -9.81 16.36
CA VAL A 54 33.05 -9.14 15.57
C VAL A 54 33.64 -8.76 14.21
N GLY A 55 33.03 -9.25 13.13
CA GLY A 55 33.51 -8.99 11.77
C GLY A 55 33.48 -7.50 11.42
N GLU A 56 34.61 -6.96 10.96
CA GLU A 56 34.75 -5.54 10.59
C GLU A 56 33.71 -5.09 9.55
N VAL A 57 33.36 -5.99 8.63
CA VAL A 57 32.34 -5.79 7.58
C VAL A 57 30.98 -5.37 8.15
N TYR A 58 30.63 -5.78 9.37
CA TYR A 58 29.35 -5.39 9.96
C TYR A 58 29.32 -3.90 10.28
N PHE A 59 30.41 -3.33 10.78
CA PHE A 59 30.47 -1.89 11.08
C PHE A 59 30.32 -1.03 9.83
N ASP A 60 30.94 -1.47 8.73
CA ASP A 60 30.96 -0.71 7.48
C ASP A 60 29.64 -0.86 6.70
N THR A 61 28.94 -1.98 6.86
CA THR A 61 27.68 -2.25 6.13
C THR A 61 26.42 -1.93 6.92
N LEU A 62 26.51 -1.76 8.24
CA LEU A 62 25.35 -1.55 9.11
C LEU A 62 24.58 -0.29 8.73
N GLU A 63 25.25 0.81 8.42
CA GLU A 63 24.61 2.08 8.02
C GLU A 63 23.76 1.92 6.75
N ALA A 64 24.33 1.27 5.74
CA ALA A 64 23.66 1.02 4.47
C ALA A 64 22.44 0.11 4.67
N ARG A 65 22.57 -0.93 5.51
CA ARG A 65 21.48 -1.87 5.82
C ARG A 65 20.34 -1.19 6.59
N ILE A 66 20.65 -0.36 7.59
CA ILE A 66 19.65 0.43 8.34
C ILE A 66 18.91 1.38 7.38
N GLY A 67 19.65 2.08 6.53
CA GLY A 67 19.07 2.99 5.53
C GLY A 67 18.15 2.28 4.55
N ALA A 68 18.56 1.11 4.06
CA ALA A 68 17.77 0.28 3.15
C ALA A 68 16.47 -0.22 3.81
N LEU A 69 16.55 -0.73 5.04
CA LEU A 69 15.39 -1.21 5.80
C LEU A 69 14.39 -0.07 6.08
N ARG A 70 14.88 1.11 6.46
CA ARG A 70 14.04 2.29 6.70
C ARG A 70 13.29 2.72 5.44
N TYR A 71 13.95 2.69 4.28
CA TYR A 71 13.29 3.00 3.01
C TYR A 71 12.22 1.95 2.66
N ALA A 72 12.56 0.66 2.78
CA ALA A 72 11.61 -0.43 2.53
C ALA A 72 10.36 -0.32 3.42
N GLN A 73 10.53 -0.02 4.71
CA GLN A 73 9.41 0.20 5.63
C GLN A 73 8.54 1.39 5.21
N SER A 74 9.14 2.48 4.73
CA SER A 74 8.40 3.64 4.24
C SER A 74 7.57 3.33 3.00
N VAL A 75 8.11 2.54 2.06
CA VAL A 75 7.37 2.09 0.87
C VAL A 75 6.22 1.18 1.28
N TRP A 76 6.48 0.22 2.16
CA TRP A 76 5.45 -0.68 2.68
C TRP A 76 4.31 0.06 3.37
N ASN A 77 4.64 1.00 4.26
CA ASN A 77 3.64 1.80 4.96
C ASN A 77 2.79 2.60 3.98
N LYS A 78 3.40 3.23 2.97
CA LYS A 78 2.65 3.95 1.94
C LYS A 78 1.64 3.02 1.25
N ASP A 79 2.07 1.84 0.80
CA ASP A 79 1.19 0.92 0.08
C ASP A 79 0.09 0.33 0.98
N GLN A 80 0.34 0.16 2.27
CA GLN A 80 -0.66 -0.28 3.24
C GLN A 80 -1.70 0.83 3.49
N TYR A 81 -1.26 2.03 3.86
CA TYR A 81 -2.17 3.13 4.18
C TYR A 81 -2.95 3.63 2.97
N THR A 82 -2.36 3.65 1.76
CA THR A 82 -3.11 4.04 0.54
C THR A 82 -4.24 3.06 0.21
N LYS A 83 -4.07 1.77 0.49
CA LYS A 83 -5.15 0.78 0.32
C LYS A 83 -6.26 0.97 1.34
N GLU A 84 -5.89 1.29 2.58
CA GLU A 84 -6.85 1.59 3.64
C GLU A 84 -7.64 2.88 3.34
N GLU A 85 -6.97 3.94 2.87
CA GLU A 85 -7.59 5.20 2.48
C GLU A 85 -8.58 5.01 1.31
N ALA A 86 -8.19 4.27 0.25
CA ALA A 86 -9.07 4.00 -0.88
C ALA A 86 -10.30 3.17 -0.48
N GLN A 87 -10.15 2.25 0.47
CA GLN A 87 -11.28 1.48 0.99
C GLN A 87 -12.21 2.35 1.84
N GLN A 88 -11.65 3.21 2.69
CA GLN A 88 -12.45 4.15 3.50
C GLN A 88 -13.23 5.14 2.62
N GLU A 89 -12.58 5.71 1.62
CA GLU A 89 -13.22 6.61 0.66
C GLU A 89 -14.33 5.89 -0.12
N TRP A 90 -14.11 4.63 -0.50
CA TRP A 90 -15.14 3.79 -1.11
C TRP A 90 -16.33 3.54 -0.18
N ASP A 91 -16.09 3.21 1.09
CA ASP A 91 -17.13 2.94 2.07
C ASP A 91 -17.98 4.20 2.36
N GLU A 92 -17.38 5.40 2.29
CA GLU A 92 -18.08 6.67 2.47
C GLU A 92 -18.86 7.11 1.22
N LEU A 93 -18.27 6.98 0.02
CA LEU A 93 -18.86 7.49 -1.21
C LEU A 93 -19.80 6.50 -1.89
N SER A 94 -19.61 5.20 -1.72
CA SER A 94 -20.43 4.18 -2.38
C SER A 94 -21.92 4.27 -2.02
N PRO A 95 -22.34 4.52 -0.76
CA PRO A 95 -23.77 4.67 -0.44
C PRO A 95 -24.39 5.88 -1.14
N LEU A 96 -23.69 7.01 -1.16
CA LEU A 96 -24.13 8.23 -1.85
C LEU A 96 -24.27 8.02 -3.35
N ALA A 97 -23.34 7.27 -3.95
CA ALA A 97 -23.37 6.93 -5.36
C ALA A 97 -24.54 5.99 -5.71
N TYR A 98 -24.87 5.02 -4.85
CA TYR A 98 -26.04 4.17 -5.01
C TYR A 98 -27.35 4.96 -4.86
N ASP A 99 -27.43 5.87 -3.90
CA ASP A 99 -28.59 6.74 -3.72
C ASP A 99 -28.83 7.62 -4.94
N LEU A 100 -27.76 8.23 -5.48
CA LEU A 100 -27.83 9.03 -6.70
C LEU A 100 -28.27 8.18 -7.92
N LYS A 101 -27.75 6.96 -8.08
CA LYS A 101 -28.18 6.03 -9.14
C LYS A 101 -29.68 5.76 -9.02
N ASN A 102 -30.17 5.44 -7.83
CA ASN A 102 -31.59 5.18 -7.58
C ASN A 102 -32.48 6.39 -7.90
N GLU A 103 -32.06 7.60 -7.52
CA GLU A 103 -32.80 8.83 -7.83
C GLU A 103 -32.88 9.10 -9.34
N ILE A 104 -31.76 8.92 -10.05
CA ILE A 104 -31.68 9.11 -11.49
C ILE A 104 -32.54 8.07 -12.23
N GLU A 105 -32.47 6.80 -11.85
CA GLU A 105 -33.34 5.74 -12.39
C GLU A 105 -34.82 6.05 -12.17
N HIS A 106 -35.17 6.51 -10.96
CA HIS A 106 -36.53 6.92 -10.65
C HIS A 106 -37.00 8.08 -11.54
N ALA A 107 -36.15 9.10 -11.72
CA ALA A 107 -36.43 10.24 -12.58
C ALA A 107 -36.60 9.82 -14.05
N PHE A 108 -35.74 8.94 -14.57
CA PHE A 108 -35.84 8.44 -15.94
C PHE A 108 -37.05 7.55 -16.18
N ARG A 109 -37.41 6.68 -15.24
CA ARG A 109 -38.66 5.90 -15.28
C ARG A 109 -39.88 6.82 -15.38
N PHE A 110 -39.89 7.90 -14.61
CA PHE A 110 -40.97 8.89 -14.65
C PHE A 110 -40.99 9.65 -15.99
N ALA A 111 -39.83 10.11 -16.47
CA ALA A 111 -39.71 10.89 -17.70
C ALA A 111 -40.07 10.07 -18.95
N PHE A 112 -39.65 8.80 -19.02
CA PHE A 112 -39.86 7.92 -20.17
C PHE A 112 -41.10 7.02 -20.05
N ARG A 113 -41.99 7.25 -19.08
CA ARG A 113 -43.21 6.45 -18.84
C ARG A 113 -44.13 6.24 -20.05
N LYS A 114 -44.01 7.07 -21.10
CA LYS A 114 -44.80 6.98 -22.35
C LYS A 114 -44.00 6.48 -23.56
N ARG A 115 -42.72 6.16 -23.38
CA ARG A 115 -41.75 5.74 -24.42
C ARG A 115 -41.15 4.40 -24.04
N GLN A 116 -41.85 3.33 -24.44
CA GLN A 116 -41.50 1.93 -24.13
C GLN A 116 -40.12 1.52 -24.65
N ASP A 117 -39.67 2.12 -25.75
CA ASP A 117 -38.35 1.95 -26.34
C ASP A 117 -37.20 2.43 -25.44
N LEU A 118 -37.42 3.51 -24.68
CA LEU A 118 -36.43 4.08 -23.76
C LEU A 118 -36.51 3.45 -22.37
N LEU A 119 -37.69 3.06 -21.92
CA LEU A 119 -37.87 2.31 -20.68
C LEU A 119 -37.11 0.98 -20.67
N ASN A 120 -37.16 0.24 -21.77
CA ASN A 120 -36.42 -1.03 -21.88
C ASN A 120 -34.90 -0.85 -21.80
N LYS A 121 -34.38 0.31 -22.21
CA LYS A 121 -32.94 0.64 -22.08
C LYS A 121 -32.57 0.97 -20.63
N VAL A 122 -33.40 1.74 -19.93
CA VAL A 122 -33.21 2.03 -18.49
C VAL A 122 -33.23 0.74 -17.68
N GLN A 123 -34.17 -0.16 -17.99
CA GLN A 123 -34.29 -1.46 -17.33
C GLN A 123 -33.06 -2.37 -17.56
N GLY A 124 -32.41 -2.28 -18.72
CA GLY A 124 -31.15 -3.00 -18.98
C GLY A 124 -29.93 -2.43 -18.24
N VAL A 125 -30.00 -1.18 -17.75
CA VAL A 125 -28.97 -0.58 -16.87
C VAL A 125 -29.18 -0.99 -15.41
N GLU A 126 -30.42 -1.28 -15.03
CA GLU A 126 -30.81 -1.71 -13.68
C GLU A 126 -30.48 -3.19 -13.38
N GLU A 127 -30.36 -4.05 -14.40
CA GLU A 127 -30.09 -5.49 -14.20
C GLU A 127 -28.67 -5.79 -13.69
N GLY A 128 -27.75 -4.81 -13.70
CA GLY A 128 -26.42 -4.89 -13.11
C GLY A 128 -26.44 -4.56 -11.61
N SER A 129 -26.09 -5.53 -10.76
CA SER A 129 -26.10 -5.39 -9.29
C SER A 129 -24.70 -5.32 -8.66
N GLY A 130 -23.65 -5.24 -9.46
CA GLY A 130 -22.27 -5.21 -8.98
C GLY A 130 -21.72 -3.81 -8.71
N HIS A 131 -20.70 -3.72 -7.85
CA HIS A 131 -19.86 -2.51 -7.73
C HIS A 131 -19.19 -2.14 -9.07
N ALA A 132 -18.86 -3.15 -9.89
CA ALA A 132 -18.35 -2.94 -11.25
C ALA A 132 -19.38 -2.25 -12.16
N ASP A 133 -20.67 -2.57 -12.00
CA ASP A 133 -21.76 -1.95 -12.76
C ASP A 133 -21.96 -0.50 -12.30
N LEU A 134 -21.90 -0.21 -11.00
CA LEU A 134 -21.97 1.16 -10.47
C LEU A 134 -20.85 2.05 -11.05
N VAL A 135 -19.62 1.52 -11.09
CA VAL A 135 -18.44 2.25 -11.59
C VAL A 135 -18.49 2.45 -13.11
N GLN A 136 -19.07 1.53 -13.88
CA GLN A 136 -19.26 1.70 -15.33
C GLN A 136 -20.47 2.59 -15.66
N ASP A 137 -21.58 2.44 -14.97
CA ASP A 137 -22.83 3.13 -15.30
C ASP A 137 -22.75 4.63 -15.05
N LEU A 138 -22.16 5.06 -13.93
CA LEU A 138 -22.11 6.47 -13.53
C LEU A 138 -21.37 7.40 -14.52
N PRO A 139 -20.15 7.08 -14.98
CA PRO A 139 -19.42 7.94 -15.92
C PRO A 139 -19.82 7.72 -17.40
N GLU A 140 -20.18 6.50 -17.80
CA GLU A 140 -20.34 6.15 -19.22
C GLU A 140 -21.79 6.27 -19.72
N LYS A 141 -22.79 6.12 -18.85
CA LYS A 141 -24.20 6.10 -19.24
C LYS A 141 -25.01 7.33 -18.82
N PHE A 142 -24.52 8.13 -17.88
CA PHE A 142 -25.26 9.26 -17.30
C PHE A 142 -24.65 10.65 -17.57
N ILE A 143 -23.47 10.73 -18.21
CA ILE A 143 -22.82 11.98 -18.68
C ILE A 143 -22.86 12.02 -20.21
#